data_AF-A0A0F9DVA1-F1
#
_entry.id   AF-A0A0F9DVA1-F1
#
_cell.length_a   1.000
_cell.length_b   1.000
_cell.length_c   1.000
_cell.angle_alpha   90.00
_cell.angle_beta   90.00
_cell.angle_gamma   90.00
#
_symmetry.space_group_name_H-M   'P 1'
#
loop_
_entity.id
_entity.type
_entity.pdbx_description
1 polymer ?
#
loop_
_entity_poly.entity_id
_entity_poly.type
_entity_poly.pdbx_seq_one_letter_code
_entity_poly.pdbx_strand_id
1 'polypeptide(L)'
;MTFSKTDLTPKEKKYLKRQIRNVRNYVYFTIANLAAAIGLLSYYILTNKMFSGSTFALIIVLLLAARANLKQHKDSKLFIKLQEPEEHA
;
A
#
# COMPACT_ATOMS: atom_id res chain seq x y z
N MET A 1 -13.55 31.80 -16.07
CA MET A 1 -12.93 31.16 -14.89
C MET A 1 -11.83 30.23 -15.38
N THR A 2 -10.61 30.74 -15.46
CA THR A 2 -9.41 29.97 -15.80
C THR A 2 -9.02 29.17 -14.55
N PHE A 3 -9.06 27.84 -14.65
CA PHE A 3 -8.56 26.95 -13.60
C PHE A 3 -7.05 27.19 -13.46
N SER A 4 -6.69 28.01 -12.46
CA SER A 4 -5.32 28.29 -12.09
C SER A 4 -4.65 26.98 -11.65
N LYS A 5 -3.43 26.74 -12.16
CA LYS A 5 -2.51 25.70 -11.70
C LYS A 5 -2.62 25.60 -10.17
N THR A 6 -3.11 24.49 -9.65
CA THR A 6 -3.20 24.24 -8.22
C THR A 6 -1.80 24.18 -7.66
N ASP A 7 -1.29 25.32 -7.20
CA ASP A 7 -0.09 25.39 -6.37
C ASP A 7 -0.35 24.55 -5.12
N LEU A 8 0.10 23.30 -5.16
CA LEU A 8 0.06 22.37 -4.03
C LEU A 8 0.61 23.08 -2.79
N THR A 9 -0.15 23.08 -1.71
CA THR A 9 0.30 23.71 -0.46
C THR A 9 1.59 23.04 0.02
N PRO A 10 2.45 23.75 0.78
CA PRO A 10 3.71 23.17 1.27
C PRO A 10 3.52 21.87 2.08
N LYS A 11 2.36 21.73 2.75
CA LYS A 11 1.97 20.52 3.50
C LYS A 11 1.68 19.34 2.57
N GLU A 12 0.98 19.58 1.47
CA GLU A 12 0.66 18.56 0.45
C GLU A 12 1.92 18.10 -0.29
N LYS A 13 2.83 19.04 -0.65
CA LYS A 13 4.14 18.70 -1.24
C LYS A 13 4.98 17.83 -0.30
N LYS A 14 4.99 18.13 1.01
CA LYS A 14 5.70 17.33 2.03
C LYS A 14 5.08 15.94 2.20
N TYR A 15 3.75 15.83 2.12
CA TYR A 15 3.04 14.55 2.17
C TYR A 15 3.36 13.69 0.93
N LEU A 16 3.28 14.25 -0.28
CA LEU A 16 3.62 13.58 -1.53
C LEU A 16 5.06 13.08 -1.53
N LYS A 17 6.02 13.92 -1.12
CA LYS A 17 7.43 13.52 -1.03
C LYS A 17 7.68 12.35 -0.07
N ARG A 18 6.89 12.26 1.02
CA ARG A 18 6.91 11.11 1.95
C ARG A 18 6.31 9.85 1.31
N GLN A 19 5.18 9.99 0.61
CA GLN A 19 4.52 8.88 -0.09
C GLN A 19 5.42 8.27 -1.16
N ILE A 20 6.06 9.11 -1.98
CA ILE A 20 7.01 8.72 -3.03
C ILE A 20 8.21 7.99 -2.43
N ARG A 21 8.79 8.50 -1.34
CA ARG A 21 9.93 7.86 -0.66
C ARG A 21 9.57 6.48 -0.09
N ASN A 22 8.32 6.32 0.35
CA ASN A 22 7.83 5.08 0.97
C ASN A 22 7.26 4.07 -0.03
N VAL A 23 7.28 4.35 -1.35
CA VAL A 23 6.80 3.44 -2.41
C VAL A 23 7.37 2.03 -2.25
N ARG A 24 8.69 1.92 -2.00
CA ARG A 24 9.35 0.62 -1.80
C ARG A 24 8.86 -0.07 -0.53
N ASN A 25 8.62 0.68 0.55
CA ASN A 25 8.12 0.13 1.80
C ASN A 25 6.72 -0.46 1.63
N TYR A 26 5.84 0.17 0.85
CA TYR A 26 4.52 -0.41 0.56
C TYR A 26 4.60 -1.77 -0.14
N VAL A 27 5.57 -1.96 -1.04
CA VAL A 27 5.80 -3.26 -1.67
C VAL A 27 6.31 -4.27 -0.64
N TYR A 28 7.29 -3.91 0.18
CA TYR A 28 7.80 -4.80 1.23
C TYR A 28 6.72 -5.21 2.24
N PHE A 29 5.90 -4.26 2.71
CA PHE A 29 4.78 -4.55 3.61
C PHE A 29 3.70 -5.41 2.93
N THR A 30 3.46 -5.23 1.63
CA THR A 30 2.54 -6.11 0.88
C THR A 30 3.05 -7.55 0.87
N ILE A 31 4.33 -7.75 0.53
CA ILE A 31 4.95 -9.07 0.48
C ILE A 31 4.96 -9.71 1.87
N ALA A 32 5.31 -8.95 2.91
CA ALA A 32 5.32 -9.43 4.29
C ALA A 32 3.92 -9.88 4.76
N ASN A 33 2.88 -9.08 4.47
CA ASN A 33 1.50 -9.44 4.83
C ASN A 33 1.01 -10.69 4.06
N LEU A 34 1.34 -10.80 2.77
CA LEU A 34 1.01 -12.00 1.98
C LEU A 34 1.74 -13.23 2.49
N ALA A 35 3.04 -13.11 2.79
CA ALA A 35 3.83 -14.21 3.36
C ALA A 35 3.28 -14.67 4.71
N ALA A 36 2.87 -13.73 5.57
CA ALA A 36 2.23 -14.06 6.85
C ALA A 36 0.88 -14.77 6.66
N ALA A 37 0.04 -14.30 5.73
CA ALA A 37 -1.24 -14.93 5.43
C ALA A 37 -1.07 -16.35 4.88
N ILE A 38 -0.15 -16.54 3.93
CA ILE A 38 0.20 -17.84 3.36
C ILE A 38 0.81 -18.75 4.44
N GLY A 39 1.71 -18.24 5.27
CA GLY A 39 2.33 -19.01 6.35
C GLY A 39 1.31 -19.53 7.35
N LEU A 40 0.34 -18.70 7.74
CA LEU A 40 -0.79 -19.13 8.56
C LEU A 40 -1.64 -20.20 7.86
N LEU A 41 -1.99 -19.99 6.59
CA LEU A 41 -2.74 -20.99 5.81
C LEU A 41 -2.03 -22.34 5.75
N SER A 42 -0.74 -22.33 5.37
CA SER A 42 0.09 -23.52 5.28
C SER A 42 0.22 -24.23 6.63
N TYR A 43 0.40 -23.49 7.73
CA TYR A 43 0.49 -24.09 9.07
C TYR A 43 -0.77 -24.86 9.44
N TYR A 44 -1.96 -24.30 9.21
CA TYR A 44 -3.22 -24.97 9.54
C TYR A 44 -3.50 -26.18 8.64
N ILE A 45 -3.15 -26.08 7.35
CA ILE A 45 -3.26 -27.20 6.40
C ILE A 45 -2.30 -28.34 6.80
N LEU A 46 -1.02 -28.04 7.06
CA LEU A 46 0.00 -29.03 7.42
C LEU A 46 -0.28 -29.71 8.76
N THR A 47 -0.90 -29.01 9.71
CA THR A 47 -1.19 -29.55 11.04
C THR A 47 -2.57 -30.19 11.15
N ASN A 48 -3.36 -30.25 10.06
CA ASN A 48 -4.75 -30.71 10.05
C ASN A 48 -5.61 -30.08 11.16
N LYS A 49 -5.30 -28.82 11.52
CA LYS A 49 -6.05 -28.09 12.54
C LYS A 49 -7.23 -27.36 11.90
N MET A 50 -8.38 -27.41 12.56
CA MET A 50 -9.51 -26.58 12.15
C MET A 50 -9.18 -25.10 12.31
N PHE A 51 -9.59 -24.30 11.32
CA PHE A 51 -9.46 -22.84 11.40
C PHE A 51 -10.33 -22.29 12.53
N SER A 52 -9.70 -21.64 13.51
CA SER A 52 -10.44 -20.84 14.47
C SER A 52 -10.98 -19.57 13.78
N GLY A 53 -12.13 -19.07 14.23
CA GLY A 53 -12.72 -17.83 13.69
C GLY A 53 -11.78 -16.63 13.82
N SER A 54 -10.99 -16.56 14.90
CA SER A 54 -9.94 -15.55 15.10
C SER A 54 -8.83 -15.63 14.06
N THR A 55 -8.38 -16.83 13.70
CA THR A 55 -7.33 -17.02 12.68
C THR A 55 -7.83 -16.57 11.31
N PHE A 56 -9.08 -16.90 10.97
CA PHE A 56 -9.68 -16.47 9.72
C PHE A 56 -9.82 -14.95 9.63
N ALA A 57 -10.29 -14.30 10.70
CA ALA A 57 -10.34 -12.84 10.78
C ALA A 57 -8.95 -12.21 10.61
N LEU A 58 -7.92 -12.80 11.22
CA LEU A 58 -6.54 -12.31 11.13
C LEU A 58 -5.99 -12.43 9.70
N ILE A 59 -6.26 -13.53 9.00
CA ILE A 59 -5.91 -13.69 7.57
C ILE A 59 -6.62 -12.62 6.72
N ILE A 60 -7.91 -12.37 6.96
CA ILE A 60 -8.64 -11.30 6.25
C ILE A 60 -7.98 -9.93 6.50
N VAL A 61 -7.62 -9.61 7.75
CA VAL A 61 -6.94 -8.35 8.09
C VAL A 61 -5.60 -8.23 7.36
N LEU A 62 -4.80 -9.30 7.31
CA LEU A 62 -3.53 -9.31 6.57
C LEU A 62 -3.74 -9.08 5.07
N LEU A 63 -4.76 -9.70 4.47
CA LEU A 63 -5.09 -9.51 3.05
C LEU A 63 -5.61 -8.09 2.77
N LEU A 64 -6.42 -7.53 3.66
CA LEU A 64 -6.88 -6.14 3.56
C LEU A 64 -5.72 -5.15 3.70
N ALA A 65 -4.77 -5.41 4.61
CA ALA A 65 -3.57 -4.61 4.76
C ALA A 65 -2.68 -4.68 3.50
N ALA A 66 -2.50 -5.87 2.92
CA ALA A 66 -1.80 -6.04 1.64
C ALA A 66 -2.49 -5.26 0.52
N ARG A 67 -3.82 -5.32 0.43
CA ARG A 67 -4.61 -4.56 -0.56
C ARG A 67 -4.46 -3.05 -0.37
N ALA A 68 -4.49 -2.57 0.87
CA ALA A 68 -4.32 -1.14 1.18
C ALA A 68 -2.92 -0.65 0.76
N ASN A 69 -1.88 -1.42 1.05
CA ASN A 69 -0.51 -1.11 0.64
C ASN A 69 -0.34 -1.10 -0.89
N LEU A 70 -0.96 -2.05 -1.60
CA LEU A 70 -0.97 -2.07 -3.07
C LEU A 70 -1.66 -0.84 -3.67
N LYS A 71 -2.78 -0.41 -3.06
CA LYS A 71 -3.47 0.82 -3.47
C LYS A 71 -2.57 2.04 -3.26
N GLN A 72 -1.97 2.19 -2.08
CA GLN A 72 -1.04 3.28 -1.79
C GLN A 72 0.18 3.30 -2.72
N HIS A 73 0.68 2.12 -3.10
CA HIS A 73 1.76 2.00 -4.08
C HIS A 73 1.33 2.46 -5.49
N LYS A 74 0.13 2.09 -5.96
CA LYS A 74 -0.43 2.56 -7.24
C LYS A 74 -0.62 4.07 -7.24
N ASP A 75 -1.24 4.60 -6.17
CA ASP A 75 -1.50 6.04 -6.03
C ASP A 75 -0.17 6.81 -6.00
N SER A 76 0.81 6.35 -5.23
CA SER A 76 2.15 6.96 -5.17
C SER A 76 2.87 6.97 -6.52
N LYS A 77 2.79 5.89 -7.31
CA LYS A 77 3.35 5.86 -8.67
C LYS A 77 2.65 6.86 -9.61
N LEU A 78 1.33 7.03 -9.46
CA LEU A 78 0.57 7.99 -10.25
C LEU A 78 1.01 9.42 -9.92
N PHE A 79 1.23 9.72 -8.63
CA PHE A 79 1.73 11.02 -8.18
C PHE A 79 3.14 11.34 -8.67
N ILE A 80 4.05 10.36 -8.74
CA ILE A 80 5.39 10.57 -9.34
C ILE A 80 5.25 11.03 -10.79
N LYS A 81 4.45 10.29 -11.58
CA LYS A 81 4.21 10.62 -13.00
C LYS A 81 3.51 11.96 -13.21
N LEU A 82 2.76 12.45 -12.23
CA LEU A 82 2.09 13.75 -12.29
C LEU A 82 3.00 14.91 -11.85
N GLN A 83 4.08 14.64 -11.10
CA GLN A 83 5.08 15.66 -10.75
C GLN A 83 6.14 15.87 -11.85
N GLU A 84 6.55 14.82 -12.55
CA GLU A 84 7.49 14.91 -13.69
C GLU A 84 7.08 15.91 -14.81
N PRO A 85 5.79 16.07 -15.19
CA PRO A 85 5.39 17.06 -16.19
C PRO A 85 5.43 18.52 -15.70
N GLU A 86 5.55 18.79 -14.39
CA GLU A 86 5.65 20.16 -13.86
C GLU A 86 7.10 20.67 -13.72
N GLU A 87 8.11 19.80 -13.65
CA GLU A 87 9.53 20.21 -13.55
C GLU A 87 10.19 20.49 -14.92
N HIS A 88 9.52 20.15 -16.02
CA HIS A 88 10.02 20.31 -17.40
C HIS A 88 9.22 21.32 -18.24
N ALA A 89 8.32 22.11 -17.63
CA ALA A 89 7.52 23.15 -18.29
C ALA A 89 7.80 24.53 -17.67
#